data_AF-A0A962GJT4-F1
#
_entry.id   AF-A0A962GJT4-F1
#
_cell.length_a   1.000
_cell.length_b   1.000
_cell.length_c   1.000
_cell.angle_alpha   90.00
_cell.angle_beta   90.00
_cell.angle_gamma   90.00
#
_symmetry.space_group_name_H-M   'P 1'
#
loop_
_entity.id
_entity.type
_entity.pdbx_description
1 polymer ?
#
loop_
_entity_poly.entity_id
_entity_poly.type
_entity_poly.pdbx_seq_one_letter_code
_entity_poly.pdbx_strand_id
1 'polypeptide(L)'
;YRHNSKKETKEYLTIENARKNKTQIDWANYTPPKPTFIGTRTFVDYDLAELRNYIDWTPFFQVWELHGKYPTILEDKIVGDEAKKLFADANAMLDKIITEKWLTAKAVIGFFKANSINDDDIEIVANNKIKILHHLRQQNKKAAGLPNFCLTDYIAPIESQKEDYIGGFAVTAGIGIEKKLE
;
A
#
# COMPACT_ATOMS: atom_id res chain seq x y z
N TYR A 1 7.25 -3.64 -42.82
CA TYR A 1 6.62 -4.84 -42.27
C TYR A 1 5.87 -4.49 -40.98
N ARG A 2 4.54 -4.39 -41.10
CA ARG A 2 3.46 -4.28 -40.10
C ARG A 2 3.86 -4.02 -38.62
N HIS A 3 3.87 -2.74 -38.24
CA HIS A 3 3.62 -2.29 -36.86
C HIS A 3 2.30 -1.47 -36.82
N ASN A 4 1.24 -2.09 -37.32
CA ASN A 4 -0.13 -1.64 -37.11
C ASN A 4 -0.91 -2.82 -36.53
N SER A 5 -0.42 -3.32 -35.39
CA SER A 5 -1.18 -4.24 -34.56
C SER A 5 -2.31 -3.44 -33.94
N LYS A 6 -3.53 -3.77 -34.36
CA LYS A 6 -4.81 -3.32 -33.77
C LYS A 6 -4.63 -3.04 -32.27
N LYS A 7 -4.50 -1.77 -31.89
CA LYS A 7 -4.90 -1.36 -30.55
C LYS A 7 -6.39 -1.71 -30.51
N GLU A 8 -6.77 -2.74 -29.78
CA GLU A 8 -8.16 -2.86 -29.36
C GLU A 8 -8.54 -1.50 -28.80
N THR A 9 -9.45 -0.81 -29.48
CA THR A 9 -9.95 0.47 -29.01
C THR A 9 -10.59 0.16 -27.67
N LYS A 10 -9.91 0.51 -26.57
CA LYS A 10 -10.43 0.29 -25.22
C LYS A 10 -11.80 0.97 -25.18
N GLU A 11 -12.85 0.18 -25.08
CA GLU A 11 -14.21 0.68 -24.98
C GLU A 11 -14.39 1.18 -23.53
N TYR A 12 -14.74 2.45 -23.39
CA TYR A 12 -14.99 3.06 -22.08
C TYR A 12 -16.49 3.20 -21.85
N LEU A 13 -16.92 2.91 -20.64
CA LEU A 13 -18.25 3.18 -20.14
C LEU A 13 -18.34 4.64 -19.69
N THR A 14 -19.56 5.20 -19.74
CA THR A 14 -19.86 6.42 -18.99
C THR A 14 -19.64 6.17 -17.50
N ILE A 15 -19.35 7.24 -16.75
CA ILE A 15 -19.15 7.14 -15.30
C ILE A 15 -20.37 6.53 -14.59
N GLU A 16 -21.57 6.90 -15.03
CA GLU A 16 -22.84 6.36 -14.52
C GLU A 16 -22.95 4.85 -14.72
N ASN A 17 -22.59 4.34 -15.90
CA ASN A 17 -22.63 2.90 -16.17
C ASN A 17 -21.55 2.15 -15.39
N ALA A 18 -20.37 2.74 -15.23
CA ALA A 18 -19.31 2.17 -14.39
C ALA A 18 -19.77 2.08 -12.92
N ARG A 19 -20.44 3.11 -12.38
CA ARG A 19 -20.98 3.13 -11.00
C ARG A 19 -22.06 2.08 -10.78
N LYS A 20 -22.93 1.87 -11.77
CA LYS A 20 -23.92 0.78 -11.73
C LYS A 20 -23.28 -0.60 -11.68
N ASN A 21 -22.11 -0.77 -12.31
CA ASN A 21 -21.33 -2.01 -12.29
C ASN A 21 -20.29 -2.05 -11.15
N LYS A 22 -20.54 -1.39 -10.02
CA LYS A 22 -19.65 -1.44 -8.84
C LYS A 22 -19.64 -2.82 -8.18
N THR A 23 -18.65 -3.05 -7.32
CA THR A 23 -18.60 -4.27 -6.49
C THR A 23 -19.83 -4.33 -5.59
N GLN A 24 -20.51 -5.47 -5.57
CA GLN A 24 -21.71 -5.68 -4.76
C GLN A 24 -21.31 -6.38 -3.46
N ILE A 25 -21.57 -5.73 -2.33
CA ILE A 25 -21.35 -6.27 -0.99
C ILE A 25 -22.70 -6.26 -0.26
N ASP A 26 -23.04 -7.38 0.38
CA ASP A 26 -24.24 -7.48 1.22
C ASP A 26 -23.98 -6.81 2.58
N TRP A 27 -24.10 -5.49 2.58
CA TRP A 27 -23.92 -4.67 3.78
C TRP A 27 -24.96 -4.96 4.86
N ALA A 28 -26.14 -5.49 4.52
CA ALA A 28 -27.17 -5.81 5.51
C ALA A 28 -26.68 -6.94 6.45
N ASN A 29 -26.06 -7.97 5.87
CA ASN A 29 -25.56 -9.15 6.58
C ASN A 29 -24.07 -9.06 6.95
N TYR A 30 -23.40 -7.95 6.64
CA TYR A 30 -22.03 -7.69 7.07
C TYR A 30 -21.98 -6.68 8.21
N THR A 31 -21.02 -6.88 9.12
CA THR A 31 -20.70 -5.93 10.19
C THR A 31 -19.22 -5.60 10.08
N PRO A 32 -18.87 -4.37 9.65
CA PRO A 32 -17.48 -3.98 9.56
C PRO A 32 -16.75 -4.12 10.91
N PRO A 33 -15.52 -4.67 10.93
CA PRO A 33 -14.78 -4.86 12.16
C PRO A 33 -14.35 -3.50 12.71
N LYS A 34 -14.72 -3.24 13.96
CA LYS A 34 -14.29 -2.03 14.66
C LYS A 34 -12.80 -2.12 15.02
N PRO A 35 -11.97 -1.13 14.65
CA PRO A 35 -10.58 -1.07 15.07
C PRO A 35 -10.44 -1.00 16.60
N THR A 36 -9.30 -1.45 17.12
CA THR A 36 -9.03 -1.45 18.58
C THR A 36 -8.88 -0.05 19.19
N PHE A 37 -8.74 0.99 18.36
CA PHE A 37 -8.77 2.38 18.76
C PHE A 37 -9.24 3.26 17.60
N ILE A 38 -9.69 4.48 17.91
CA ILE A 38 -10.03 5.52 16.94
C ILE A 38 -9.17 6.75 17.23
N GLY A 39 -8.73 7.44 16.18
CA GLY A 39 -7.74 8.51 16.25
C GLY A 39 -6.36 8.03 15.81
N THR A 40 -5.32 8.78 16.17
CA THR A 40 -3.95 8.52 15.74
C THR A 40 -3.08 7.95 16.87
N ARG A 41 -2.09 7.15 16.48
CA ARG A 41 -0.97 6.72 17.33
C ARG A 41 0.34 7.00 16.62
N THR A 42 1.30 7.56 17.34
CA THR A 42 2.61 7.94 16.81
C THR A 42 3.70 7.11 17.45
N PHE A 43 4.66 6.69 16.63
CA PHE A 43 5.89 6.02 17.00
C PHE A 43 7.04 6.94 16.64
N VAL A 44 7.84 7.34 17.62
CA VAL A 44 8.89 8.35 17.44
C VAL A 44 10.29 7.77 17.39
N ASP A 45 10.45 6.50 17.76
CA ASP A 45 11.71 5.76 17.76
C ASP A 45 11.39 4.25 17.66
N TYR A 46 11.05 3.80 16.44
CA TYR A 46 10.70 2.39 16.19
C TYR A 46 11.96 1.55 15.98
N ASP A 47 11.97 0.32 16.49
CA ASP A 47 13.15 -0.54 16.48
C ASP A 47 13.51 -1.01 15.05
N LEU A 48 14.68 -0.58 14.59
CA LEU A 48 15.23 -0.98 13.29
C LEU A 48 15.61 -2.47 13.24
N ALA A 49 15.94 -3.08 14.38
CA ALA A 49 16.23 -4.52 14.45
C ALA A 49 14.98 -5.34 14.16
N GLU A 50 13.81 -4.88 14.61
CA GLU A 50 12.52 -5.48 14.26
C GLU A 50 12.23 -5.30 12.76
N LEU A 51 12.38 -4.08 12.24
CA LEU A 51 12.11 -3.76 10.82
C LEU A 51 12.99 -4.56 9.84
N ARG A 52 14.23 -4.89 10.21
CA ARG A 52 15.14 -5.73 9.40
C ARG A 52 14.49 -7.03 8.95
N ASN A 53 13.62 -7.62 9.79
CA ASN A 53 12.95 -8.89 9.50
C ASN A 53 11.83 -8.76 8.45
N TYR A 54 11.44 -7.53 8.09
CA TYR A 54 10.38 -7.23 7.13
C TYR A 54 10.91 -6.67 5.80
N ILE A 55 12.23 -6.60 5.64
CA ILE A 55 12.85 -6.15 4.38
C ILE A 55 12.59 -7.21 3.28
N ASP A 56 11.94 -6.78 2.20
CA ASP A 56 12.03 -7.50 0.93
C ASP A 56 13.37 -7.16 0.28
N TRP A 57 14.27 -8.14 0.25
CA TRP A 57 15.59 -8.00 -0.36
C TRP A 57 15.57 -8.06 -1.89
N THR A 58 14.46 -8.46 -2.51
CA THR A 58 14.38 -8.58 -3.98
C THR A 58 14.61 -7.23 -4.68
N PRO A 59 13.93 -6.12 -4.32
CA PRO A 59 14.23 -4.81 -4.89
C PRO A 59 15.67 -4.34 -4.61
N PHE A 60 16.25 -4.70 -3.46
CA PHE A 60 17.63 -4.35 -3.13
C PHE A 60 18.61 -4.95 -4.16
N PHE A 61 18.50 -6.25 -4.47
CA PHE A 61 19.33 -6.86 -5.51
C PHE A 61 19.11 -6.26 -6.90
N GLN A 62 17.86 -5.90 -7.24
CA GLN A 62 17.54 -5.26 -8.52
C GLN A 62 18.23 -3.90 -8.67
N VAL A 63 18.34 -3.10 -7.60
CA VAL A 63 19.08 -1.82 -7.61
C VAL A 63 20.57 -2.04 -7.91
N TRP A 64 21.12 -3.20 -7.52
CA TRP A 64 22.48 -3.61 -7.82
C TRP A 64 22.59 -4.42 -9.13
N GLU A 65 21.58 -4.35 -9.99
CA GLU A 65 21.49 -5.05 -11.28
C GLU A 65 21.57 -6.59 -11.21
N LEU A 66 21.40 -7.16 -10.01
CA LEU A 66 21.34 -8.60 -9.79
C LEU A 66 19.88 -9.07 -9.93
N HIS A 67 19.59 -9.66 -11.09
CA HIS A 67 18.24 -10.08 -11.45
C HIS A 67 17.92 -11.46 -10.89
N GLY A 68 17.00 -11.50 -9.93
CA GLY A 68 16.52 -12.74 -9.31
C GLY A 68 15.69 -12.44 -8.07
N LYS A 69 14.91 -13.41 -7.61
CA LYS A 69 14.08 -13.26 -6.41
C LYS A 69 14.86 -13.71 -5.18
N TYR A 70 14.78 -12.97 -4.08
CA TYR A 70 15.29 -13.44 -2.79
C TYR A 70 14.33 -14.49 -2.17
N PRO A 71 14.82 -15.57 -1.53
CA PRO A 71 16.23 -15.91 -1.31
C PRO A 71 16.89 -16.72 -2.45
N THR A 72 16.13 -17.15 -3.46
CA THR A 72 16.62 -18.04 -4.53
C THR A 72 17.81 -17.50 -5.33
N ILE A 73 17.95 -16.18 -5.46
CA ILE A 73 19.09 -15.53 -6.12
C ILE A 73 20.43 -15.87 -5.47
N LEU A 74 20.44 -16.20 -4.17
CA LEU A 74 21.66 -16.57 -3.45
C LEU A 74 22.21 -17.92 -3.91
N GLU A 75 21.39 -18.78 -4.52
CA GLU A 75 21.81 -20.09 -5.02
C GLU A 75 22.02 -20.10 -6.55
N ASP A 76 21.91 -18.93 -7.18
CA ASP A 76 22.07 -18.80 -8.63
C ASP A 76 23.50 -19.16 -9.08
N LYS A 77 23.60 -19.92 -10.17
CA LYS A 77 24.89 -20.44 -10.66
C LYS A 77 25.80 -19.38 -11.29
N ILE A 78 25.25 -18.25 -11.69
CA ILE A 78 25.96 -17.18 -12.39
C ILE A 78 26.21 -16.02 -11.43
N VAL A 79 25.19 -15.58 -10.70
CA VAL A 79 25.25 -14.38 -9.86
C VAL A 79 25.20 -14.64 -8.36
N GLY A 80 25.01 -15.89 -7.93
CA GLY A 80 24.76 -16.24 -6.52
C GLY A 80 25.93 -15.88 -5.58
N ASP A 81 27.17 -16.03 -6.03
CA ASP A 81 28.34 -15.68 -5.21
C ASP A 81 28.42 -14.17 -4.96
N GLU A 82 28.18 -13.34 -5.97
CA GLU A 82 28.12 -11.89 -5.80
C GLU A 82 26.90 -11.46 -4.98
N ALA A 83 25.74 -12.11 -5.18
CA ALA A 83 24.55 -11.87 -4.37
C ALA A 83 24.79 -12.17 -2.88
N LYS A 84 25.49 -13.27 -2.55
CA LYS A 84 25.85 -13.60 -1.16
C LYS A 84 26.76 -12.57 -0.54
N LYS A 85 27.80 -12.11 -1.26
CA LYS A 85 28.72 -11.08 -0.78
C LYS A 85 27.99 -9.78 -0.49
N LEU A 86 27.21 -9.30 -1.46
CA LEU A 86 26.43 -8.08 -1.33
C LEU A 86 25.41 -8.17 -0.17
N PHE A 87 24.75 -9.32 -0.01
CA PHE A 87 23.85 -9.56 1.11
C PHE A 87 24.57 -9.51 2.46
N ALA A 88 25.74 -10.13 2.57
CA ALA A 88 26.53 -10.12 3.79
C ALA A 88 26.98 -8.70 4.16
N ASP A 89 27.48 -7.93 3.19
CA ASP A 89 27.90 -6.55 3.39
C ASP A 89 26.74 -5.64 3.80
N ALA A 90 25.57 -5.80 3.15
CA ALA A 90 24.37 -5.04 3.50
C ALA A 90 23.90 -5.35 4.93
N ASN A 91 23.95 -6.62 5.33
CA ASN A 91 23.58 -7.02 6.68
C ASN A 91 24.57 -6.49 7.74
N ALA A 92 25.88 -6.55 7.47
CA ALA A 92 26.89 -5.96 8.34
C ALA A 92 26.72 -4.44 8.47
N MET A 93 26.33 -3.77 7.39
CA MET A 93 26.01 -2.35 7.41
C MET A 93 24.75 -2.04 8.23
N LEU A 94 23.70 -2.86 8.10
CA LEU A 94 22.50 -2.75 8.93
C LEU A 94 22.82 -2.95 10.41
N ASP A 95 23.66 -3.94 10.75
CA ASP A 95 24.14 -4.16 12.12
C ASP A 95 24.80 -2.92 12.70
N LYS A 96 25.65 -2.25 11.90
CA LYS A 96 26.29 -0.99 12.29
C LYS A 96 25.29 0.14 12.48
N ILE A 97 24.38 0.33 11.51
CA ILE A 97 23.32 1.36 11.56
C ILE A 97 22.48 1.22 12.82
N ILE A 98 22.12 -0.02 13.19
CA ILE A 98 21.30 -0.33 14.37
C ILE A 98 22.11 -0.10 15.65
N THR A 99 23.30 -0.69 15.75
CA THR A 99 24.13 -0.65 16.96
C THR A 99 24.57 0.78 17.30
N GLU A 100 24.97 1.54 16.29
CA GLU A 100 25.42 2.92 16.44
C GLU A 100 24.26 3.94 16.36
N LYS A 101 23.01 3.49 16.19
CA LYS A 101 21.80 4.32 16.11
C LYS A 101 21.91 5.46 15.09
N TRP A 102 22.34 5.13 13.87
CA TRP A 102 22.52 6.14 12.81
C TRP A 102 21.20 6.73 12.34
N LEU A 103 20.15 5.91 12.35
CA LEU A 103 18.83 6.25 11.81
C LEU A 103 17.77 6.13 12.90
N THR A 104 16.74 6.96 12.78
CA THR A 104 15.52 6.85 13.57
C THR A 104 14.34 6.55 12.67
N ALA A 105 13.64 5.47 12.97
CA ALA A 105 12.37 5.17 12.33
C ALA A 105 11.20 5.83 13.08
N LYS A 106 10.31 6.47 12.31
CA LYS A 106 9.09 7.11 12.82
C LYS A 106 7.89 6.68 12.02
N ALA A 107 6.76 6.57 12.71
CA ALA A 107 5.50 6.22 12.09
C ALA A 107 4.35 6.99 12.75
N VAL A 108 3.31 7.24 11.98
CA VAL A 108 1.99 7.55 12.51
C VAL A 108 0.99 6.64 11.82
N ILE A 109 0.11 6.03 12.61
CA ILE A 109 -1.04 5.26 12.13
C ILE A 109 -2.31 5.89 12.68
N GLY A 110 -3.43 5.71 12.01
CA GLY A 110 -4.71 6.13 12.53
C GLY A 110 -5.87 5.36 11.93
N PHE A 111 -6.94 5.28 12.72
CA PHE A 111 -8.22 4.72 12.31
C PHE A 111 -9.33 5.73 12.57
N PHE A 112 -10.26 5.85 11.63
CA PHE A 112 -11.30 6.86 11.64
C PHE A 112 -12.62 6.24 11.23
N LYS A 113 -13.73 6.77 11.74
CA LYS A 113 -15.06 6.42 11.21
C LYS A 113 -15.15 6.92 9.78
N ALA A 114 -15.65 6.08 8.89
CA ALA A 114 -15.77 6.42 7.50
C ALA A 114 -16.95 5.71 6.84
N ASN A 115 -17.55 6.37 5.86
CA ASN A 115 -18.59 5.81 5.01
C ASN A 115 -18.39 6.28 3.57
N SER A 116 -18.77 5.45 2.60
CA SER A 116 -18.78 5.90 1.21
C SER A 116 -19.97 6.82 0.96
N ILE A 117 -19.75 7.91 0.24
CA ILE A 117 -20.77 8.87 -0.19
C ILE A 117 -20.60 9.15 -1.70
N ASN A 118 -21.64 9.68 -2.35
CA ASN A 118 -21.57 10.16 -3.75
C ASN A 118 -20.94 9.16 -4.75
N ASP A 119 -21.16 7.86 -4.54
CA ASP A 119 -20.58 6.71 -5.25
C ASP A 119 -19.05 6.50 -5.12
N ASP A 120 -18.25 7.55 -5.27
CA ASP A 120 -16.78 7.47 -5.45
C ASP A 120 -15.98 8.28 -4.42
N ASP A 121 -16.63 8.77 -3.38
CA ASP A 121 -16.00 9.49 -2.27
C ASP A 121 -16.12 8.71 -0.94
N ILE A 122 -15.16 8.90 -0.05
CA ILE A 122 -15.23 8.41 1.33
C ILE A 122 -15.25 9.62 2.26
N GLU A 123 -16.33 9.75 3.02
CA GLU A 123 -16.40 10.68 4.14
C GLU A 123 -15.67 10.09 5.34
N ILE A 124 -14.80 10.89 5.97
CA ILE A 124 -14.05 10.53 7.16
C ILE A 124 -14.37 11.53 8.26
N VAL A 125 -14.73 11.02 9.43
CA VAL A 125 -14.94 11.82 10.63
C VAL A 125 -13.72 11.68 11.54
N ALA A 126 -12.96 12.78 11.68
CA ALA A 126 -11.76 12.84 12.52
C ALA A 126 -11.77 14.11 13.38
N ASN A 127 -11.67 13.98 14.71
CA ASN A 127 -11.66 15.11 15.65
C ASN A 127 -12.80 16.11 15.43
N ASN A 128 -14.03 15.60 15.25
CA ASN A 128 -15.23 16.39 14.93
C ASN A 128 -15.13 17.23 13.64
N LYS A 129 -14.21 16.86 12.73
CA LYS A 129 -14.08 17.46 11.40
C LYS A 129 -14.33 16.39 10.34
N ILE A 130 -15.04 16.80 9.30
CA ILE A 130 -15.28 15.98 8.12
C ILE A 130 -14.13 16.19 7.13
N LYS A 131 -13.65 15.10 6.55
CA LYS A 131 -12.70 15.07 5.43
C LYS A 131 -13.26 14.15 4.36
N ILE A 132 -13.01 14.48 3.10
CA ILE A 132 -13.44 13.66 1.97
C ILE A 132 -12.18 13.12 1.29
N LEU A 133 -12.11 11.80 1.11
CA LEU A 133 -11.14 11.16 0.23
C LEU A 133 -11.82 10.84 -1.10
N HIS A 134 -11.28 11.41 -2.17
CA HIS A 134 -11.77 11.20 -3.52
C HIS A 134 -11.08 9.99 -4.14
N HIS A 135 -11.85 9.11 -4.75
CA HIS A 135 -11.33 7.93 -5.43
C HIS A 135 -11.78 7.88 -6.89
N LEU A 136 -11.02 7.13 -7.70
CA LEU A 136 -11.30 6.95 -9.11
C LEU A 136 -11.94 5.59 -9.35
N ARG A 137 -12.97 5.59 -10.19
CA ARG A 137 -13.62 4.38 -10.68
C ARG A 137 -13.03 3.96 -12.02
N GLN A 138 -12.77 2.66 -12.17
CA GLN A 138 -12.39 2.10 -13.46
C GLN A 138 -13.52 2.29 -14.47
N GLN A 139 -13.25 2.86 -15.64
CA GLN A 139 -14.26 3.08 -16.70
C GLN A 139 -14.11 2.18 -17.93
N ASN A 140 -13.06 1.36 -18.02
CA ASN A 140 -12.95 0.38 -19.10
C ASN A 140 -14.11 -0.60 -19.04
N LYS A 141 -14.68 -0.97 -20.20
CA LYS A 141 -15.67 -2.05 -20.29
C LYS A 141 -15.06 -3.34 -19.78
N LYS A 142 -15.79 -3.99 -18.88
CA LYS A 142 -15.37 -5.23 -18.23
C LYS A 142 -15.97 -6.44 -18.93
N ALA A 143 -15.32 -7.59 -18.79
CA ALA A 143 -15.94 -8.86 -19.12
C ALA A 143 -17.15 -9.10 -18.20
N ALA A 144 -18.10 -9.92 -18.65
CA ALA A 144 -19.30 -10.22 -17.87
C ALA A 144 -18.94 -10.75 -16.46
N GLY A 145 -19.62 -10.24 -15.43
CA GLY A 145 -19.39 -10.61 -14.03
C GLY A 145 -18.23 -9.89 -13.35
N LEU A 146 -17.40 -9.13 -14.07
CA LEU A 146 -16.34 -8.33 -13.45
C LEU A 146 -16.83 -6.90 -13.18
N PRO A 147 -16.66 -6.38 -11.95
CA PRO A 147 -17.06 -5.03 -11.61
C PRO A 147 -16.07 -3.98 -12.12
N ASN A 148 -16.57 -2.76 -12.20
CA ASN A 148 -15.79 -1.55 -12.38
C ASN A 148 -15.35 -1.03 -11.01
N PHE A 149 -14.21 -1.54 -10.53
CA PHE A 149 -13.71 -1.27 -9.19
C PHE A 149 -13.52 0.22 -8.90
N CYS A 150 -13.90 0.61 -7.69
CA CYS A 150 -13.47 1.81 -6.99
C CYS A 150 -13.08 1.43 -5.56
N LEU A 151 -12.16 2.18 -4.93
CA LEU A 151 -11.78 1.91 -3.53
C LEU A 151 -12.94 2.13 -2.56
N THR A 152 -13.90 2.98 -2.92
CA THR A 152 -15.10 3.26 -2.13
C THR A 152 -16.03 2.07 -2.01
N ASP A 153 -15.97 1.12 -2.95
CA ASP A 153 -16.84 -0.06 -2.96
C ASP A 153 -16.63 -0.94 -1.72
N TYR A 154 -15.49 -0.80 -1.03
CA TYR A 154 -15.10 -1.60 0.13
C TYR A 154 -15.34 -0.91 1.47
N ILE A 155 -16.02 0.23 1.47
CA ILE A 155 -16.45 0.95 2.68
C ILE A 155 -17.98 1.03 2.66
N ALA A 156 -18.62 0.76 3.79
CA ALA A 156 -20.07 0.74 3.89
C ALA A 156 -20.67 2.09 3.46
N PRO A 157 -21.65 2.09 2.54
CA PRO A 157 -22.37 3.31 2.17
C PRO A 157 -23.08 3.94 3.35
N ILE A 158 -23.15 5.27 3.40
CA ILE A 158 -23.83 5.97 4.49
C ILE A 158 -25.31 5.57 4.59
N GLU A 159 -25.95 5.22 3.47
CA GLU A 159 -27.33 4.76 3.38
C GLU A 159 -27.54 3.38 3.98
N SER A 160 -26.48 2.57 4.11
CA SER A 160 -26.55 1.26 4.76
C SER A 160 -26.73 1.36 6.27
N GLN A 161 -26.51 2.54 6.85
CA GLN A 161 -26.56 2.82 8.30
C GLN A 161 -25.62 1.94 9.14
N LYS A 162 -24.61 1.34 8.51
CA LYS A 162 -23.53 0.60 9.19
C LYS A 162 -22.39 1.56 9.50
N GLU A 163 -21.86 1.49 10.72
CA GLU A 163 -20.60 2.12 11.04
C GLU A 163 -19.45 1.33 10.39
N ASP A 164 -18.66 2.01 9.56
CA ASP A 164 -17.44 1.48 8.98
C ASP A 164 -16.25 2.39 9.29
N TYR A 165 -15.05 1.95 8.92
CA TYR A 165 -13.80 2.52 9.37
C TYR A 165 -12.77 2.47 8.26
N ILE A 166 -11.91 3.49 8.22
CA ILE A 166 -10.75 3.50 7.35
C ILE A 166 -9.48 3.76 8.16
N GLY A 167 -8.40 3.10 7.75
CA GLY A 167 -7.07 3.30 8.29
C GLY A 167 -6.18 4.13 7.37
N GLY A 168 -5.22 4.83 7.94
CA GLY A 168 -4.15 5.50 7.21
C GLY A 168 -2.85 5.46 7.99
N PHE A 169 -1.72 5.53 7.27
CA PHE A 169 -0.40 5.56 7.89
C PHE A 169 0.59 6.40 7.09
N ALA A 170 1.64 6.85 7.77
CA ALA A 170 2.84 7.43 7.17
C ALA A 170 4.06 6.97 7.96
N VAL A 171 5.13 6.57 7.27
CA VAL A 171 6.34 5.99 7.87
C VAL A 171 7.61 6.57 7.24
N THR A 172 8.69 6.55 8.01
CA THR A 172 10.05 6.79 7.52
C THR A 172 11.05 6.02 8.38
N ALA A 173 12.13 5.55 7.79
CA ALA A 173 13.21 4.83 8.48
C ALA A 173 14.59 5.50 8.27
N GLY A 174 14.63 6.70 7.68
CA GLY A 174 15.87 7.33 7.20
C GLY A 174 16.30 8.60 7.92
N ILE A 175 15.63 9.01 9.01
CA ILE A 175 15.95 10.27 9.69
C ILE A 175 17.36 10.17 10.30
N GLY A 176 18.26 11.07 9.90
CA GLY A 176 19.63 11.16 10.43
C GLY A 176 20.71 10.64 9.48
N ILE A 177 20.32 10.04 8.34
CA ILE A 177 21.27 9.47 7.37
C ILE A 177 22.26 10.50 6.83
N GLU A 178 21.85 11.77 6.72
CA GLU A 178 22.63 12.85 6.12
C GLU A 178 24.01 13.01 6.80
N LYS A 179 24.07 12.78 8.11
CA LYS A 179 25.31 12.87 8.91
C LYS A 179 26.35 11.79 8.60
N LYS A 180 26.00 10.80 7.76
CA LYS A 180 26.82 9.63 7.43
C LYS A 180 27.11 9.53 5.93
N LEU A 181 26.64 10.49 5.13
CA LEU A 181 26.83 10.55 3.68
C LEU A 181 27.94 11.51 3.24
N GLU A 182 28.55 12.22 4.18
CA GLU A 182 29.76 13.06 4.01
C GLU A 182 31.02 12.25 4.26
#